data_AF-Q9CAH0-F1
#
_entry.id   AF-Q9CAH0-F1
#
_cell.length_a   1.000
_cell.length_b   1.000
_cell.length_c   1.000
_cell.angle_alpha   90.00
_cell.angle_beta   90.00
_cell.angle_gamma   90.00
#
_symmetry.space_group_name_H-M   'P 1'
#
loop_
_entity.id
_entity.type
_entity.pdbx_description
1 polymer ?
#
loop_
_entity_poly.entity_id
_entity_poly.type
_entity_poly.pdbx_seq_one_letter_code
_entity_poly.pdbx_strand_id
1 'polypeptide(L)'
;MARIIRRPLNLTAAVRFRLSPLSPFSGNSGSINSETTSWSELIRVPSLVEGCDYKHWLVLMKPPNGYPTRNHIVQSFVETLAMALGSEEEAKRSIYSVSTKYYYAFGCRIHEPLTYKIRSLPDVKWVLPDSFIVDGDNRYGGEPFVDGEVVPYDEKYHADWLRDQTDEDAKSGVVKKKHRRKRKKKLI
;
A
#
# COMPACT_ATOMS: atom_id res chain seq x y z
N MET A 1 -17.46 24.41 2.08
CA MET A 1 -16.37 23.60 2.66
C MET A 1 -16.63 22.13 2.37
N ALA A 2 -16.00 21.54 1.35
CA ALA A 2 -16.20 20.14 0.99
C ALA A 2 -14.95 19.32 1.33
N ARG A 3 -15.01 18.55 2.41
CA ARG A 3 -14.01 17.51 2.72
C ARG A 3 -14.26 16.34 1.76
N ILE A 4 -13.55 16.32 0.64
CA ILE A 4 -13.47 15.14 -0.23
C ILE A 4 -12.60 14.12 0.51
N ILE A 5 -13.23 13.26 1.30
CA ILE A 5 -12.60 12.08 1.90
C ILE A 5 -12.36 11.09 0.75
N ARG A 6 -11.20 11.22 0.08
CA ARG A 6 -10.70 10.18 -0.83
C ARG A 6 -10.39 8.95 0.02
N ARG A 7 -11.24 7.92 -0.04
CA ARG A 7 -10.99 6.62 0.58
C ARG A 7 -10.04 5.83 -0.34
N PRO A 8 -8.75 5.63 -0.01
CA PRO A 8 -7.93 4.70 -0.76
C PRO A 8 -8.22 3.31 -0.19
N LEU A 9 -9.39 2.77 -0.51
CA LEU A 9 -9.67 1.37 -0.22
C LEU A 9 -9.08 0.47 -1.30
N ASN A 10 -8.37 0.96 -2.33
CA ASN A 10 -7.93 0.13 -3.46
C ASN A 10 -6.40 0.09 -3.70
N LEU A 11 -5.54 0.32 -2.69
CA LEU A 11 -4.07 0.03 -2.75
C LEU A 11 -3.75 -1.48 -2.79
N THR A 12 -4.63 -2.25 -3.42
CA THR A 12 -4.86 -3.62 -3.01
C THR A 12 -5.41 -4.48 -4.13
N ALA A 13 -5.53 -4.04 -5.38
CA ALA A 13 -5.82 -5.00 -6.46
C ALA A 13 -4.65 -6.00 -6.61
N ALA A 14 -3.40 -5.53 -6.61
CA ALA A 14 -2.23 -6.42 -6.66
C ALA A 14 -2.01 -7.23 -5.35
N VAL A 15 -2.37 -6.68 -4.19
CA VAL A 15 -2.16 -7.32 -2.87
C VAL A 15 -3.37 -8.17 -2.40
N ARG A 16 -4.60 -7.92 -2.90
CA ARG A 16 -5.82 -8.66 -2.48
C ARG A 16 -6.03 -9.98 -3.21
N PHE A 17 -5.40 -10.23 -4.35
CA PHE A 17 -5.61 -11.49 -5.05
C PHE A 17 -4.93 -12.71 -4.41
N ARG A 18 -4.15 -12.56 -3.31
CA ARG A 18 -3.42 -13.70 -2.74
C ARG A 18 -3.45 -13.89 -1.22
N LEU A 19 -4.10 -13.02 -0.45
CA LEU A 19 -4.38 -13.28 0.97
C LEU A 19 -5.82 -13.78 1.12
N SER A 20 -6.02 -15.08 0.88
CA SER A 20 -7.25 -15.75 1.29
C SER A 20 -7.47 -15.52 2.80
N PRO A 21 -8.70 -15.20 3.23
CA PRO A 21 -9.00 -15.09 4.66
C PRO A 21 -8.77 -16.46 5.30
N LEU A 22 -7.86 -16.54 6.28
CA LEU A 22 -7.79 -17.68 7.19
C LEU A 22 -9.09 -17.70 8.00
N SER A 23 -10.06 -18.48 7.54
CA SER A 23 -11.29 -18.80 8.27
C SER A 23 -10.95 -19.54 9.56
N PRO A 24 -11.61 -19.25 10.70
CA PRO A 24 -11.39 -19.97 11.94
C PRO A 24 -12.13 -21.32 11.93
N PHE A 25 -11.43 -22.36 12.39
CA PHE A 25 -11.92 -23.58 13.04
C PHE A 25 -13.07 -24.38 12.38
N SER A 26 -12.75 -25.60 11.95
CA SER A 26 -13.70 -26.73 11.93
C SER A 26 -12.92 -28.00 12.25
N GLY A 27 -13.32 -28.66 13.34
CA GLY A 27 -12.53 -29.65 14.06
C GLY A 27 -12.37 -31.00 13.36
N ASN A 28 -11.26 -31.66 13.68
CA ASN A 28 -11.20 -33.11 13.68
C ASN A 28 -10.32 -33.58 14.84
N SER A 29 -10.86 -34.52 15.59
CA SER A 29 -10.31 -35.17 16.79
C SER A 29 -9.05 -35.99 16.50
N GLY A 30 -8.01 -35.84 17.32
CA GLY A 30 -6.83 -36.71 17.28
C GLY A 30 -5.76 -36.23 18.26
N SER A 31 -5.71 -36.87 19.42
CA SER A 31 -4.81 -36.62 20.54
C SER A 31 -3.34 -36.95 20.23
N ILE A 32 -2.43 -36.28 20.95
CA ILE A 32 -1.23 -36.83 21.63
C ILE A 32 0.02 -35.94 21.42
N ASN A 33 0.45 -35.37 22.56
CA ASN A 33 1.79 -34.94 22.95
C ASN A 33 2.29 -33.51 22.69
N SER A 34 2.71 -32.94 23.82
CA SER A 34 3.39 -31.69 24.12
C SER A 34 4.85 -31.68 23.67
N GLU A 35 5.30 -30.59 23.05
CA GLU A 35 6.71 -30.13 23.00
C GLU A 35 6.73 -28.69 22.44
N THR A 36 6.82 -27.68 23.30
CA THR A 36 8.02 -26.82 23.46
C THR A 36 8.56 -26.18 22.18
N THR A 37 8.37 -24.85 22.08
CA THR A 37 9.32 -23.86 21.53
C THR A 37 9.89 -24.11 20.13
N SER A 38 9.20 -23.61 19.10
CA SER A 38 9.79 -23.28 17.80
C SER A 38 8.79 -22.45 16.99
N TRP A 39 8.80 -21.12 17.14
CA TRP A 39 8.24 -20.21 16.11
C TRP A 39 9.25 -20.01 14.98
N SER A 40 9.99 -21.08 14.64
CA SER A 40 10.95 -21.07 13.55
C SER A 40 10.18 -21.10 12.24
N GLU A 41 10.38 -20.08 11.43
CA GLU A 41 10.21 -20.13 9.98
C GLU A 41 8.83 -20.62 9.51
N LEU A 42 7.84 -19.72 9.50
CA LEU A 42 6.75 -19.88 8.53
C LEU A 42 7.40 -19.99 7.15
N ILE A 43 7.36 -21.19 6.57
CA ILE A 43 7.87 -21.51 5.24
C ILE A 43 7.27 -20.48 4.27
N ARG A 44 8.09 -19.52 3.85
CA ARG A 44 7.65 -18.47 2.92
C ARG A 44 7.23 -19.14 1.62
N VAL A 45 6.00 -18.92 1.19
CA VAL A 45 5.58 -19.27 -0.17
C VAL A 45 6.42 -18.40 -1.12
N PRO A 46 7.09 -18.96 -2.15
CA PRO A 46 7.79 -18.14 -3.13
C PRO A 46 6.83 -17.08 -3.64
N SER A 47 7.20 -15.81 -3.49
CA SER A 47 6.33 -14.70 -3.87
C SER A 47 6.11 -14.78 -5.38
N LEU A 48 4.88 -15.05 -5.77
CA LEU A 48 4.46 -15.09 -7.18
C LEU A 48 4.45 -13.69 -7.83
N VAL A 49 4.97 -12.69 -7.13
CA VAL A 49 4.94 -11.28 -7.49
C VAL A 49 6.38 -10.78 -7.43
N GLU A 50 6.88 -10.34 -8.58
CA GLU A 50 8.25 -9.85 -8.72
C GLU A 50 8.50 -8.63 -7.82
N GLY A 51 9.67 -8.57 -7.18
CA GLY A 51 10.04 -7.51 -6.24
C GLY A 51 9.46 -7.63 -4.83
N CYS A 52 8.55 -8.58 -4.59
CA CYS A 52 7.99 -8.86 -3.25
C CYS A 52 8.89 -9.81 -2.47
N ASP A 53 10.01 -9.29 -1.97
CA ASP A 53 11.09 -10.07 -1.35
C ASP A 53 11.10 -10.01 0.20
N TYR A 54 10.10 -9.36 0.81
CA TYR A 54 10.02 -9.09 2.25
C TYR A 54 11.23 -8.32 2.83
N LYS A 55 12.00 -7.66 1.96
CA LYS A 55 13.03 -6.68 2.32
C LYS A 55 12.59 -5.28 1.91
N HIS A 56 11.73 -5.17 0.90
CA HIS A 56 11.09 -3.93 0.48
C HIS A 56 9.69 -3.83 1.05
N TRP A 57 9.42 -2.69 1.70
CA TRP A 57 8.19 -2.43 2.42
C TRP A 57 7.62 -1.09 2.03
N LEU A 58 6.32 -1.07 1.76
CA LEU A 58 5.54 0.14 1.53
C LEU A 58 4.84 0.54 2.83
N VAL A 59 5.20 1.70 3.37
CA VAL A 59 4.64 2.26 4.61
C VAL A 59 3.64 3.35 4.25
N LEU A 60 2.36 3.08 4.49
CA LEU A 60 1.28 4.03 4.24
C LEU A 60 1.07 4.88 5.49
N MET A 61 1.13 6.19 5.31
CA MET A 61 0.90 7.20 6.33
C MET A 61 -0.52 7.74 6.26
N LYS A 62 -1.00 8.29 7.37
CA LYS A 62 -2.20 9.14 7.37
C LYS A 62 -1.92 10.41 6.54
N PRO A 63 -2.97 10.99 5.93
CA PRO A 63 -2.83 12.29 5.27
C PRO A 63 -2.37 13.34 6.29
N PRO A 64 -1.45 14.25 5.91
CA PRO A 64 -0.96 15.28 6.81
C PRO A 64 -2.07 16.23 7.23
N ASN A 65 -1.91 16.85 8.40
CA ASN A 65 -2.80 17.91 8.84
C ASN A 65 -2.54 19.18 8.04
N GLY A 66 -3.59 19.73 7.41
CA GLY A 66 -3.49 20.95 6.60
C GLY A 66 -2.90 20.71 5.21
N TYR A 67 -2.09 21.66 4.74
CA TYR A 67 -1.44 21.62 3.42
C TYR A 67 0.06 21.92 3.55
N PRO A 68 0.83 21.05 4.24
CA PRO A 68 2.27 21.25 4.34
C PRO A 68 2.94 21.15 2.98
N THR A 69 4.14 21.73 2.90
CA THR A 69 4.97 21.62 1.70
C THR A 69 5.40 20.17 1.48
N ARG A 70 5.66 19.81 0.22
CA ARG A 70 6.15 18.47 -0.16
C ARG A 70 7.35 18.05 0.69
N ASN A 71 8.33 18.93 0.85
CA ASN A 71 9.54 18.62 1.62
C ASN A 71 9.24 18.34 3.08
N HIS A 72 8.27 19.05 3.68
CA HIS A 72 7.88 18.78 5.07
C HIS A 72 7.17 17.44 5.21
N ILE A 73 6.37 17.02 4.22
CA ILE A 73 5.77 15.67 4.20
C ILE A 73 6.85 14.60 4.07
N VAL A 74 7.81 14.80 3.17
CA VAL A 74 8.92 13.85 2.99
C VAL A 74 9.78 13.77 4.25
N GLN A 75 10.05 14.91 4.90
CA GLN A 75 10.79 14.96 6.15
C GLN A 75 10.08 14.16 7.25
N SER A 76 8.75 14.25 7.38
CA SER A 76 8.02 13.45 8.38
C SER A 76 8.07 11.94 8.11
N PHE A 77 8.19 11.52 6.85
CA PHE A 77 8.44 10.12 6.50
C PHE A 77 9.82 9.66 6.98
N VAL A 78 10.85 10.48 6.76
CA VAL A 78 12.21 10.22 7.24
C VAL A 78 12.24 10.14 8.76
N GLU A 79 11.62 11.09 9.45
CA GLU A 79 11.52 11.11 10.92
C GLU A 79 10.79 9.86 11.46
N THR A 80 9.71 9.45 10.79
CA THR A 80 8.97 8.24 11.15
C THR A 80 9.86 7.00 11.06
N LEU A 81 10.59 6.84 9.96
CA LEU A 81 11.50 5.70 9.82
C LEU A 81 12.70 5.78 10.78
N ALA A 82 13.21 7.00 11.02
CA ALA A 82 14.30 7.24 11.97
C ALA A 82 13.92 6.86 13.40
N MET A 83 12.66 7.03 13.82
CA MET A 83 12.17 6.53 15.13
C MET A 83 12.28 5.00 15.26
N ALA A 84 12.16 4.25 14.17
CA ALA A 84 12.27 2.79 14.19
C ALA A 84 13.71 2.29 14.11
N LEU A 85 14.56 2.97 13.32
CA LEU A 85 15.96 2.59 13.07
C LEU A 85 16.93 3.17 14.11
N GLY A 86 16.64 4.37 14.63
CA GLY A 86 17.48 5.12 15.57
C GLY A 86 18.43 6.12 14.92
N SER A 87 18.45 6.25 13.59
CA SER A 87 19.27 7.22 12.85
C SER A 87 18.51 7.80 11.66
N GLU A 88 18.61 9.12 11.49
CA GLU A 88 18.03 9.83 10.34
C GLU A 88 18.80 9.52 9.05
N GLU A 89 20.12 9.40 9.14
CA GLU A 89 20.99 9.07 8.01
C GLU A 89 20.75 7.64 7.51
N GLU A 90 20.47 6.70 8.42
CA GLU A 90 20.05 5.36 8.03
C GLU A 90 18.66 5.35 7.42
N ALA A 91 17.72 6.14 7.95
CA ALA A 91 16.39 6.29 7.37
C ALA A 91 16.44 6.85 5.94
N LYS A 92 17.21 7.92 5.69
CA LYS A 92 17.36 8.51 4.36
C LYS A 92 17.91 7.52 3.32
N ARG A 93 18.89 6.70 3.71
CA ARG A 93 19.48 5.66 2.86
C ARG A 93 18.55 4.46 2.64
N SER A 94 17.64 4.21 3.57
CA SER A 94 16.72 3.07 3.50
C SER A 94 15.52 3.35 2.62
N ILE A 95 15.07 4.61 2.53
CA ILE A 95 13.94 5.00 1.68
C ILE A 95 14.40 5.03 0.22
N TYR A 96 13.64 4.38 -0.67
CA TYR A 96 13.92 4.37 -2.12
C TYR A 96 12.87 5.11 -2.94
N SER A 97 11.64 5.25 -2.42
CA SER A 97 10.58 5.99 -3.09
C SER A 97 9.65 6.68 -2.09
N VAL A 98 9.02 7.76 -2.55
CA VAL A 98 8.04 8.53 -1.78
C VAL A 98 6.84 8.89 -2.65
N SER A 99 5.69 9.06 -2.01
CA SER A 99 4.49 9.62 -2.64
C SER A 99 3.86 10.63 -1.70
N THR A 100 3.63 11.83 -2.19
CA THR A 100 3.02 12.92 -1.39
C THR A 100 1.75 13.50 -2.01
N LYS A 101 1.29 12.99 -3.17
CA LYS A 101 0.16 13.56 -3.92
C LYS A 101 -1.04 12.63 -4.06
N TYR A 102 -0.83 11.41 -4.56
CA TYR A 102 -1.93 10.47 -4.82
C TYR A 102 -2.27 9.62 -3.60
N TYR A 103 -1.24 9.23 -2.87
CA TYR A 103 -1.27 8.59 -1.57
C TYR A 103 -0.09 9.12 -0.75
N TYR A 104 -0.15 8.98 0.57
CA TYR A 104 0.94 9.38 1.47
C TYR A 104 1.65 8.12 1.93
N ALA A 105 2.78 7.81 1.30
CA ALA A 105 3.54 6.62 1.63
C ALA A 105 5.02 6.79 1.24
N PHE A 106 5.86 5.95 1.83
CA PHE A 106 7.24 5.78 1.43
C PHE A 106 7.58 4.30 1.32
N GLY A 107 8.39 3.96 0.33
CA GLY A 107 9.01 2.64 0.18
C GLY A 107 10.35 2.62 0.87
N CYS A 108 10.60 1.63 1.73
CA CYS A 108 11.89 1.48 2.42
C CYS A 108 12.40 0.04 2.40
N ARG A 109 13.73 -0.09 2.45
CA ARG A 109 14.43 -1.37 2.53
C ARG A 109 14.83 -1.64 3.98
N ILE A 110 14.17 -2.60 4.62
CA ILE A 110 14.41 -2.99 6.02
C ILE A 110 14.18 -4.48 6.22
N HIS A 111 14.82 -5.04 7.25
CA HIS A 111 14.58 -6.44 7.64
C HIS A 111 13.22 -6.58 8.33
N GLU A 112 12.52 -7.68 8.06
CA GLU A 112 11.15 -7.94 8.53
C GLU A 112 10.90 -7.70 10.04
N PRO A 113 11.78 -8.08 10.99
CA PRO A 113 11.55 -7.84 12.42
C PRO A 113 11.40 -6.36 12.79
N LEU A 114 11.95 -5.43 12.00
CA LEU A 114 11.83 -3.99 12.25
C LEU A 114 10.46 -3.44 11.82
N THR A 115 9.72 -4.14 10.96
CA THR A 115 8.39 -3.72 10.51
C THR A 115 7.40 -3.60 11.66
N TYR A 116 7.52 -4.44 12.69
CA TYR A 116 6.69 -4.37 13.90
C TYR A 116 6.87 -3.05 14.65
N LYS A 117 8.10 -2.53 14.71
CA LYS A 117 8.37 -1.20 15.32
C LYS A 117 7.66 -0.11 14.52
N ILE A 118 7.81 -0.12 13.19
CA ILE A 118 7.18 0.89 12.32
C ILE A 118 5.66 0.85 12.43
N ARG A 119 5.07 -0.36 12.44
CA ARG A 119 3.61 -0.53 12.58
C ARG A 119 3.06 0.04 13.89
N SER A 120 3.88 0.11 14.93
CA SER A 120 3.50 0.67 16.24
C SER A 120 3.61 2.19 16.34
N LEU A 121 4.23 2.85 15.35
CA LEU A 121 4.44 4.29 15.37
C LEU A 121 3.15 5.08 15.12
N PRO A 122 3.06 6.32 15.63
CA PRO A 122 1.97 7.22 15.31
C PRO A 122 1.90 7.47 13.80
N ASP A 123 0.69 7.73 13.31
CA ASP A 123 0.36 8.07 11.92
C ASP A 123 0.64 7.03 10.83
N VAL A 124 1.34 5.95 11.15
CA VAL A 124 1.43 4.77 10.29
C VAL A 124 0.06 4.10 10.23
N LYS A 125 -0.45 3.92 9.01
CA LYS A 125 -1.74 3.28 8.73
C LYS A 125 -1.56 1.81 8.39
N TRP A 126 -0.61 1.51 7.52
CA TRP A 126 -0.30 0.15 7.06
C TRP A 126 1.19 0.01 6.75
N VAL A 127 1.72 -1.20 6.95
CA VAL A 127 3.04 -1.61 6.48
C VAL A 127 2.80 -2.87 5.66
N LEU A 128 3.14 -2.83 4.37
CA LEU A 128 2.88 -3.91 3.41
C LEU A 128 4.19 -4.28 2.71
N PRO A 129 4.41 -5.54 2.32
CA PRO A 129 5.51 -5.86 1.42
C PRO A 129 5.27 -5.17 0.07
N ASP A 130 6.30 -4.54 -0.48
CA ASP A 130 6.22 -3.83 -1.75
C ASP A 130 6.50 -4.77 -2.93
N SER A 131 6.08 -4.40 -4.14
CA SER A 131 6.32 -5.18 -5.37
C SER A 131 6.57 -4.26 -6.55
N PHE A 132 7.21 -4.78 -7.60
CA PHE A 132 7.37 -3.99 -8.81
C PHE A 132 6.04 -3.73 -9.50
N ILE A 133 5.98 -2.60 -10.20
CA ILE A 133 4.88 -2.29 -11.10
C ILE A 133 4.92 -3.27 -12.27
N VAL A 134 3.80 -3.95 -12.53
CA VAL A 134 3.66 -5.06 -13.50
C VAL A 134 4.15 -4.68 -14.91
N ASP A 135 3.96 -3.43 -15.33
CA ASP A 135 4.31 -2.95 -16.68
C ASP A 135 5.52 -1.99 -16.70
N GLY A 136 6.32 -1.99 -15.64
CA GLY A 136 7.49 -1.12 -15.50
C GLY A 136 8.82 -1.83 -15.75
N ASP A 137 9.90 -1.04 -15.80
CA ASP A 137 11.29 -1.52 -15.84
C ASP A 137 11.74 -2.09 -14.48
N ASN A 138 10.99 -3.04 -13.91
CA ASN A 138 11.23 -3.62 -12.57
C ASN A 138 11.43 -2.55 -11.48
N ARG A 139 10.57 -1.53 -11.52
CA ARG A 139 10.62 -0.39 -10.60
C ARG A 139 9.47 -0.44 -9.60
N TYR A 140 9.72 0.00 -8.39
CA TYR A 140 8.68 0.29 -7.42
C TYR A 140 7.92 1.57 -7.82
N GLY A 141 6.67 1.67 -7.36
CA GLY A 141 5.88 2.88 -7.49
C GLY A 141 6.44 4.02 -6.64
N GLY A 142 6.00 5.23 -6.98
CA GLY A 142 6.42 6.43 -6.28
C GLY A 142 7.64 7.11 -6.88
N GLU A 143 7.85 8.32 -6.41
CA GLU A 143 8.91 9.21 -6.86
C GLU A 143 10.23 8.75 -6.23
N PRO A 144 11.31 8.55 -7.01
CA PRO A 144 12.58 8.12 -6.46
C PRO A 144 13.09 9.10 -5.39
N PHE A 145 13.60 8.52 -4.30
CA PHE A 145 14.22 9.25 -3.20
C PHE A 145 15.65 8.77 -3.04
N VAL A 146 16.61 9.67 -3.17
CA VAL A 146 18.04 9.35 -3.18
C VAL A 146 18.75 10.26 -2.20
N ASP A 147 19.33 9.68 -1.15
CA ASP A 147 20.20 10.35 -0.17
C ASP A 147 19.61 11.63 0.46
N GLY A 148 18.29 11.66 0.68
CA GLY A 148 17.62 12.82 1.26
C GLY A 148 16.88 13.71 0.26
N GLU A 149 17.12 13.51 -1.03
CA GLU A 149 16.54 14.32 -2.10
C GLU A 149 15.46 13.56 -2.86
N VAL A 150 14.32 14.22 -3.07
CA VAL A 150 13.23 13.67 -3.87
C VAL A 150 13.31 14.21 -5.29
N VAL A 151 13.26 13.31 -6.27
CA VAL A 151 13.22 13.71 -7.70
C VAL A 151 12.00 14.60 -7.96
N PRO A 152 12.07 15.60 -8.87
CA PRO A 152 10.91 16.41 -9.23
C PRO A 152 9.71 15.58 -9.66
N TYR A 153 8.52 16.13 -9.42
CA TYR A 153 7.28 15.45 -9.72
C TYR A 153 7.13 15.13 -11.21
N ASP A 154 6.87 13.86 -11.50
CA ASP A 154 6.55 13.36 -12.83
C ASP A 154 5.44 12.30 -12.69
N GLU A 155 4.41 12.41 -13.53
CA GLU A 155 3.25 11.51 -13.50
C GLU A 155 3.63 10.06 -13.78
N LYS A 156 4.74 9.82 -14.49
CA LYS A 156 5.22 8.45 -14.80
C LYS A 156 5.47 7.59 -13.55
N TYR A 157 5.79 8.21 -12.42
CA TYR A 157 6.06 7.52 -11.15
C TYR A 157 4.80 6.99 -10.46
N HIS A 158 3.63 7.40 -10.94
CA HIS A 158 2.32 6.98 -10.42
C HIS A 158 1.38 6.55 -11.56
N ALA A 159 1.93 6.19 -12.71
CA ALA A 159 1.15 5.86 -13.91
C ALA A 159 0.25 4.62 -13.68
N ASP A 160 0.75 3.64 -12.93
CA ASP A 160 0.02 2.46 -12.49
C ASP A 160 -1.19 2.83 -11.61
N TRP A 161 -0.96 3.69 -10.62
CA TRP A 161 -1.99 4.20 -9.74
C TRP A 161 -3.08 4.97 -10.51
N LEU A 162 -2.67 5.80 -11.46
CA LEU A 162 -3.58 6.59 -12.30
C LEU A 162 -4.41 5.70 -13.23
N ARG A 163 -3.81 4.65 -13.79
CA ARG A 163 -4.50 3.68 -14.64
C ARG A 163 -5.56 2.90 -13.86
N ASP A 164 -5.21 2.40 -12.68
CA ASP A 164 -6.15 1.67 -11.82
C ASP A 164 -7.35 2.54 -11.43
N GLN A 165 -7.16 3.84 -11.18
CA GLN A 165 -8.28 4.75 -10.95
C GLN A 165 -9.15 4.93 -12.20
N THR A 166 -8.54 5.06 -13.37
CA THR A 166 -9.26 5.26 -14.65
C THR A 166 -10.09 4.03 -15.02
N ASP A 167 -9.57 2.82 -14.82
CA ASP A 167 -10.29 1.56 -15.07
C ASP A 167 -11.47 1.38 -14.11
N GLU A 168 -11.33 1.79 -12.85
CA GLU A 168 -12.43 1.78 -11.87
C GLU A 168 -13.51 2.81 -12.23
N ASP A 169 -13.12 4.01 -12.67
CA ASP A 169 -14.04 5.03 -13.16
C ASP A 169 -14.80 4.52 -14.40
N ALA A 170 -14.12 3.85 -15.33
CA ALA A 170 -14.74 3.22 -16.50
C ALA A 170 -15.73 2.11 -16.11
N LYS A 171 -15.39 1.23 -15.15
CA LYS A 171 -16.31 0.20 -14.65
C LYS A 171 -17.53 0.81 -13.95
N SER A 172 -17.34 1.89 -13.19
CA SER A 172 -18.44 2.58 -12.50
C SER A 172 -19.42 3.24 -13.48
N GLY A 173 -18.92 3.73 -14.63
CA GLY A 173 -19.74 4.31 -15.70
C GLY A 173 -20.60 3.29 -16.46
N VAL A 174 -20.27 2.00 -16.40
CA VAL A 174 -20.94 0.91 -17.15
C VAL A 174 -22.17 0.35 -16.42
N VAL A 175 -22.65 0.98 -15.34
CA VAL A 175 -23.96 0.64 -14.74
C VAL A 175 -25.07 0.88 -15.78
N LYS A 176 -25.47 -0.21 -16.43
CA LYS A 176 -26.41 -0.28 -17.54
C LYS A 176 -27.67 0.54 -17.22
N LYS A 177 -27.89 1.64 -17.97
CA LYS A 177 -29.18 2.35 -18.02
C LYS A 177 -30.27 1.30 -18.32
N LYS A 178 -31.03 0.90 -17.30
CA LYS A 178 -32.23 0.05 -17.46
C LYS A 178 -33.14 0.72 -18.48
N HIS A 179 -33.60 -0.03 -19.49
CA HIS A 179 -34.59 0.45 -20.43
C HIS A 179 -35.85 0.91 -19.67
N ARG A 180 -36.08 2.23 -19.66
CA ARG A 180 -37.30 2.83 -19.14
C ARG A 180 -38.46 2.43 -20.05
N ARG A 181 -39.25 1.44 -19.63
CA ARG A 181 -40.49 1.03 -20.31
C ARG A 181 -41.42 2.24 -20.42
N LYS A 182 -41.72 2.67 -21.66
CA LYS A 182 -42.76 3.68 -21.92
C LYS A 182 -44.13 3.05 -21.64
N ARG A 183 -44.79 3.46 -20.56
CA ARG A 183 -46.22 3.20 -20.34
C ARG A 183 -47.01 3.95 -21.42
N LYS A 184 -47.69 3.22 -22.31
CA LYS A 184 -48.73 3.79 -23.18
C LYS A 184 -49.90 4.23 -22.28
N LYS A 185 -50.22 5.53 -22.25
CA LYS A 185 -51.52 6.01 -21.75
C LYS A 185 -52.56 5.70 -22.83
N LYS A 186 -53.58 4.93 -22.45
CA LYS A 186 -54.84 4.77 -23.18
C LYS A 186 -55.61 6.09 -22.98
N LEU A 187 -55.94 6.80 -24.06
CA LEU A 187 -56.95 7.85 -24.05
C LEU A 187 -58.30 7.16 -24.34
N ILE A 188 -59.28 7.39 -23.46
CA ILE A 188 -60.72 7.35 -23.74
C ILE A 188 -61.15 8.81 -23.68
#